data_AF-A0A430A3K2-F1
#
_entry.id   AF-A0A430A3K2-F1
#
_cell.length_a   1.000
_cell.length_b   1.000
_cell.length_c   1.000
_cell.angle_alpha   90.00
_cell.angle_beta   90.00
_cell.angle_gamma   90.00
#
_symmetry.space_group_name_H-M   'P 1'
#
loop_
_entity.id
_entity.type
_entity.pdbx_description
1 polymer ?
#
loop_
_entity_poly.entity_id
_entity_poly.type
_entity_poly.pdbx_seq_one_letter_code
_entity_poly.pdbx_strand_id
1 'polypeptide(L)'
;MIVAIDLAENVDAVYEVLNSVQYELTTYKEDAKADVKDMYERGMFNKAEYDRLMVAIDGAKSVEEVNSIMANINFDEEFLEAKYNAFEEIEAAYEKGKLTDDEYMSLWYDIYNATTIEAVNEIMARFRDHIINPTLILNTANLSNTIAEAKTLVEANYTKDSWAIFAAALANSEELLAATEVRMMTNITQVEVDSSTAALKNAMGQLVAVNGKVVDPTAPILTSVTKTNTTNAANLPETGEKENRLMALYGMMMSGLVGLFLVKKRKAEKESL
;
A
#
# COMPACT_ATOMS: atom_id res chain seq x y z
N MET A 1 43.87 16.66 4.75
CA MET A 1 43.83 18.06 4.26
C MET A 1 45.10 18.85 4.64
N ILE A 2 45.39 19.12 5.92
CA ILE A 2 46.58 19.92 6.32
C ILE A 2 47.90 19.33 5.79
N VAL A 3 48.10 18.02 5.92
CA VAL A 3 49.30 17.32 5.39
C VAL A 3 49.39 17.36 3.86
N ALA A 4 48.27 17.36 3.15
CA ALA A 4 48.26 17.40 1.68
C ALA A 4 48.47 18.82 1.12
N ILE A 5 48.06 19.86 1.87
CA ILE A 5 48.32 21.26 1.56
C ILE A 5 49.79 21.61 1.82
N ASP A 6 50.39 21.09 2.90
CA ASP A 6 51.82 21.29 3.22
C ASP A 6 52.78 20.63 2.22
N LEU A 7 52.30 19.62 1.48
CA LEU A 7 53.06 18.92 0.44
C LEU A 7 52.87 19.50 -0.96
N ALA A 8 51.99 20.50 -1.13
CA ALA A 8 51.74 21.12 -2.43
C ALA A 8 52.90 22.05 -2.81
N GLU A 9 53.54 21.78 -3.95
CA GLU A 9 54.75 22.50 -4.37
C GLU A 9 54.48 23.93 -4.87
N ASN A 10 53.23 24.25 -5.20
CA ASN A 10 52.82 25.56 -5.70
C ASN A 10 51.32 25.82 -5.46
N VAL A 11 50.90 27.05 -5.73
CA VAL A 11 49.52 27.53 -5.55
C VAL A 11 48.51 26.73 -6.40
N ASP A 12 48.89 26.30 -7.61
CA ASP A 12 48.02 25.51 -8.49
C ASP A 12 47.75 24.10 -7.90
N ALA A 13 48.76 23.47 -7.31
CA ALA A 13 48.62 22.18 -6.61
C ALA A 13 47.74 22.31 -5.35
N VAL A 14 47.78 23.44 -4.64
CA VAL A 14 46.86 23.71 -3.53
C VAL A 14 45.41 23.83 -4.03
N TYR A 15 45.19 24.48 -5.18
CA TYR A 15 43.87 24.59 -5.81
C TYR A 15 43.33 23.24 -6.27
N GLU A 16 44.15 22.36 -6.85
CA GLU A 16 43.73 21.01 -7.24
C GLU A 16 43.32 20.16 -6.02
N VAL A 17 44.09 20.21 -4.94
CA VAL A 17 43.76 19.52 -3.68
C VAL A 17 42.45 20.04 -3.09
N LEU A 18 42.24 21.37 -3.07
CA LEU A 18 40.98 21.96 -2.59
C LEU A 18 39.77 21.53 -3.44
N ASN A 19 39.91 21.53 -4.76
CA ASN A 19 38.84 21.13 -5.66
C ASN A 19 38.49 19.63 -5.52
N SER A 20 39.50 18.78 -5.36
CA SER A 20 39.30 17.34 -5.12
C SER A 20 38.54 17.09 -3.82
N VAL A 21 38.92 17.74 -2.73
CA VAL A 21 38.24 17.61 -1.43
C VAL A 21 36.80 18.15 -1.49
N GLN A 22 36.59 19.26 -2.21
CA GLN A 22 35.24 19.81 -2.39
C GLN A 22 34.35 18.87 -3.23
N TYR A 23 34.91 18.23 -4.24
CA TYR A 23 34.21 17.23 -5.07
C TYR A 23 33.82 15.99 -4.26
N GLU A 24 34.75 15.47 -3.44
CA GLU A 24 34.48 14.34 -2.54
C GLU A 24 33.39 14.67 -1.52
N LEU A 25 33.46 15.84 -0.87
CA LEU A 25 32.43 16.27 0.08
C LEU A 25 31.06 16.42 -0.59
N THR A 26 31.03 16.96 -1.81
CA THR A 26 29.77 17.11 -2.57
C THR A 26 29.15 15.75 -2.88
N THR A 27 29.95 14.81 -3.36
CA THR A 27 29.52 13.44 -3.63
C THR A 27 28.97 12.79 -2.36
N TYR A 28 29.70 12.91 -1.25
CA TYR A 28 29.32 12.32 0.03
C TYR A 28 28.00 12.88 0.59
N LYS A 29 27.76 14.19 0.38
CA LYS A 29 26.48 14.82 0.75
C LYS A 29 25.32 14.29 -0.09
N GLU A 30 25.51 14.11 -1.40
CA GLU A 30 24.45 13.57 -2.26
C GLU A 30 24.08 12.14 -1.86
N ASP A 31 25.07 11.29 -1.57
CA ASP A 31 24.84 9.93 -1.08
C ASP A 31 24.08 9.94 0.26
N ALA A 32 24.53 10.74 1.24
CA ALA A 32 23.86 10.85 2.54
C ALA A 32 22.41 11.37 2.41
N LYS A 33 22.15 12.31 1.49
CA LYS A 33 20.80 12.79 1.21
C LYS A 33 19.94 11.69 0.57
N ALA A 34 20.49 10.90 -0.35
CA ALA A 34 19.78 9.76 -0.92
C ALA A 34 19.37 8.74 0.17
N ASP A 35 20.28 8.45 1.11
CA ASP A 35 19.99 7.58 2.26
C ASP A 35 18.89 8.15 3.16
N VAL A 36 18.97 9.43 3.55
CA VAL A 36 17.92 10.10 4.34
C VAL A 36 16.57 10.09 3.63
N LYS A 37 16.57 10.25 2.30
CA LYS A 37 15.34 10.18 1.49
C LYS A 37 14.73 8.80 1.48
N ASP A 38 15.53 7.76 1.30
CA ASP A 38 15.07 6.37 1.38
C ASP A 38 14.52 6.05 2.79
N MET A 39 15.18 6.50 3.85
CA MET A 39 14.67 6.34 5.23
C MET A 39 13.34 7.06 5.45
N TYR A 40 13.19 8.27 4.91
CA TYR A 40 11.92 9.01 4.97
C TYR A 40 10.80 8.32 4.19
N GLU A 41 11.09 7.81 2.99
CA GLU A 41 10.13 7.07 2.16
C GLU A 41 9.68 5.75 2.82
N ARG A 42 10.54 5.17 3.67
CA ARG A 42 10.24 4.02 4.53
C ARG A 42 9.50 4.39 5.83
N GLY A 43 9.23 5.69 6.05
CA GLY A 43 8.51 6.20 7.21
C GLY A 43 9.30 6.14 8.52
N MET A 44 10.64 6.10 8.47
CA MET A 44 11.49 6.00 9.67
C MET A 44 11.46 7.27 10.54
N PHE A 45 11.06 8.40 9.96
CA PHE A 45 10.88 9.67 10.66
C PHE A 45 9.94 10.58 9.87
N ASN A 46 9.39 11.59 10.54
CA ASN A 46 8.41 12.51 9.94
C ASN A 46 9.06 13.53 8.99
N LYS A 47 8.22 14.26 8.24
CA LYS A 47 8.69 15.25 7.27
C LYS A 47 9.53 16.37 7.89
N ALA A 48 9.24 16.77 9.13
CA ALA A 48 10.03 17.80 9.81
C ALA A 48 11.45 17.32 10.13
N GLU A 49 11.62 16.06 10.51
CA GLU A 49 12.94 15.45 10.71
C GLU A 49 13.69 15.30 9.39
N TYR A 50 13.02 14.84 8.33
CA TYR A 50 13.58 14.79 6.97
C TYR A 50 14.12 16.16 6.52
N ASP A 51 13.30 17.21 6.64
CA ASP A 51 13.69 18.56 6.23
C ASP A 51 14.87 19.07 7.08
N ARG A 52 14.89 18.77 8.40
CA ARG A 52 16.02 19.11 9.29
C ARG A 52 17.32 18.44 8.84
N LEU A 53 17.27 17.13 8.55
CA LEU A 53 18.45 16.35 8.15
C LEU A 53 18.99 16.81 6.79
N MET A 54 18.11 17.09 5.83
CA MET A 54 18.51 17.61 4.52
C MET A 54 19.26 18.95 4.63
N VAL A 55 18.72 19.88 5.42
CA VAL A 55 19.37 21.18 5.69
C VAL A 55 20.70 21.00 6.42
N ALA A 56 20.77 20.09 7.40
CA ALA A 56 22.00 19.82 8.14
C ALA A 56 23.10 19.24 7.24
N ILE A 57 22.77 18.28 6.36
CA ILE A 57 23.72 17.68 5.42
C ILE A 57 24.20 18.71 4.39
N ASP A 58 23.30 19.52 3.84
CA ASP A 58 23.67 20.60 2.92
C ASP A 58 24.62 21.62 3.60
N GLY A 59 24.38 21.92 4.88
CA GLY A 59 25.19 22.84 5.69
C GLY A 59 26.54 22.27 6.17
N ALA A 60 26.77 20.96 6.09
CA ALA A 60 27.98 20.32 6.59
C ALA A 60 29.25 20.80 5.84
N LYS A 61 30.35 20.97 6.54
CA LYS A 61 31.62 21.51 6.00
C LYS A 61 32.68 20.44 5.81
N SER A 62 32.45 19.24 6.31
CA SER A 62 33.35 18.10 6.15
C SER A 62 32.60 16.78 6.12
N VAL A 63 33.29 15.73 5.66
CA VAL A 63 32.76 14.36 5.64
C VAL A 63 32.48 13.87 7.07
N GLU A 64 33.27 14.28 8.05
CA GLU A 64 33.08 13.95 9.46
C GLU A 64 31.79 14.58 10.02
N GLU A 65 31.45 15.81 9.64
CA GLU A 65 30.19 16.44 10.03
C GLU A 65 28.99 15.71 9.42
N VAL A 66 29.05 15.33 8.14
CA VAL A 66 28.00 14.51 7.49
C VAL A 66 27.84 13.18 8.24
N ASN A 67 28.95 12.50 8.54
CA ASN A 67 28.92 11.25 9.31
C ASN A 67 28.30 11.40 10.69
N SER A 68 28.62 12.49 11.40
CA SER A 68 28.05 12.75 12.73
C SER A 68 26.55 13.03 12.65
N ILE A 69 26.07 13.72 11.61
CA ILE A 69 24.64 13.94 11.38
C ILE A 69 23.94 12.59 11.16
N MET A 70 24.47 11.76 10.26
CA MET A 70 23.91 10.44 9.95
C MET A 70 23.91 9.49 11.15
N ALA A 71 24.96 9.52 11.97
CA ALA A 71 25.06 8.70 13.18
C ALA A 71 24.08 9.12 14.30
N ASN A 72 23.67 10.39 14.32
CA ASN A 72 22.77 10.95 15.32
C ASN A 72 21.29 10.94 14.90
N ILE A 73 20.96 10.36 13.74
CA ILE A 73 19.57 10.13 13.35
C ILE A 73 18.93 9.26 14.43
N ASN A 74 17.95 9.83 15.14
CA ASN A 74 17.24 9.13 16.18
C ASN A 74 16.28 8.14 15.54
N PHE A 75 16.75 6.91 15.36
CA PHE A 75 15.91 5.81 14.95
C PHE A 75 15.00 5.45 16.11
N ASP A 76 13.69 5.53 15.90
CA ASP A 76 12.75 4.95 16.84
C ASP A 76 12.83 3.42 16.71
N GLU A 77 13.82 2.84 17.41
CA GLU A 77 14.15 1.41 17.31
C GLU A 77 12.99 0.55 17.78
N GLU A 78 12.27 0.98 18.83
CA GLU A 78 11.07 0.33 19.32
C GLU A 78 9.97 0.34 18.26
N PHE A 79 9.81 1.43 17.51
CA PHE A 79 8.86 1.51 16.40
C PHE A 79 9.20 0.58 15.24
N LEU A 80 10.46 0.53 14.83
CA LEU A 80 10.91 -0.38 13.77
C LEU A 80 10.78 -1.83 14.18
N GLU A 81 11.13 -2.16 15.42
CA GLU A 81 10.95 -3.50 16.00
C GLU A 81 9.47 -3.89 16.05
N ALA A 82 8.59 -2.97 16.46
CA ALA A 82 7.15 -3.21 16.46
C ALA A 82 6.63 -3.53 15.04
N LYS A 83 7.04 -2.76 14.01
CA LYS A 83 6.66 -3.03 12.60
C LYS A 83 7.19 -4.38 12.12
N TYR A 84 8.45 -4.69 12.44
CA TYR A 84 9.06 -5.95 12.04
C TYR A 84 8.33 -7.15 12.65
N ASN A 85 8.11 -7.12 13.96
CA ASN A 85 7.37 -8.17 14.67
C ASN A 85 5.94 -8.32 14.16
N ALA A 86 5.29 -7.20 13.80
CA ALA A 86 3.98 -7.22 13.18
C ALA A 86 3.97 -7.94 11.83
N PHE A 87 4.92 -7.62 10.94
CA PHE A 87 5.04 -8.30 9.64
C PHE A 87 5.29 -9.80 9.79
N GLU A 88 6.22 -10.20 10.66
CA GLU A 88 6.51 -11.62 10.93
C GLU A 88 5.27 -12.38 11.42
N GLU A 89 4.48 -11.79 12.32
CA GLU A 89 3.28 -12.43 12.84
C GLU A 89 2.17 -12.55 11.77
N ILE A 90 2.02 -11.52 10.93
CA ILE A 90 1.08 -11.50 9.79
C ILE A 90 1.49 -12.55 8.74
N GLU A 91 2.76 -12.61 8.35
CA GLU A 91 3.30 -13.58 7.40
C GLU A 91 3.12 -15.01 7.91
N ALA A 92 3.46 -15.26 9.18
CA ALA A 92 3.27 -16.57 9.79
C ALA A 92 1.79 -17.01 9.85
N ALA A 93 0.84 -16.07 9.90
CA ALA A 93 -0.59 -16.39 9.83
C ALA A 93 -1.03 -16.70 8.38
N TYR A 94 -0.52 -15.93 7.42
CA TYR A 94 -0.76 -16.15 5.99
C TYR A 94 -0.22 -17.52 5.52
N GLU A 95 1.02 -17.87 5.87
CA GLU A 95 1.62 -19.17 5.54
C GLU A 95 0.82 -20.36 6.11
N LYS A 96 0.13 -20.14 7.23
CA LYS A 96 -0.75 -21.14 7.87
C LYS A 96 -2.16 -21.16 7.25
N GLY A 97 -2.40 -20.39 6.20
CA GLY A 97 -3.69 -20.28 5.51
C GLY A 97 -4.77 -19.60 6.35
N LYS A 98 -4.39 -18.79 7.34
CA LYS A 98 -5.33 -18.06 8.21
C LYS A 98 -5.74 -16.70 7.66
N LEU A 99 -5.06 -16.23 6.62
CA LEU A 99 -5.35 -15.01 5.89
C LEU A 99 -5.51 -15.36 4.42
N THR A 100 -6.42 -14.67 3.74
CA THR A 100 -6.47 -14.58 2.28
C THR A 100 -5.36 -13.66 1.77
N ASP A 101 -5.09 -13.71 0.47
CA ASP A 101 -4.12 -12.82 -0.18
C ASP A 101 -4.50 -11.35 0.04
N ASP A 102 -5.78 -10.99 -0.09
CA ASP A 102 -6.25 -9.62 0.08
C ASP A 102 -6.09 -9.10 1.53
N GLU A 103 -6.36 -9.95 2.52
CA GLU A 103 -6.20 -9.60 3.94
C GLU A 103 -4.73 -9.40 4.32
N TYR A 104 -3.87 -10.30 3.86
CA TYR A 104 -2.43 -10.19 4.03
C TYR A 104 -1.91 -8.86 3.44
N MET A 105 -2.34 -8.53 2.23
CA MET A 105 -1.94 -7.33 1.51
C MET A 105 -2.42 -6.04 2.19
N SER A 106 -3.65 -6.04 2.70
CA SER A 106 -4.21 -4.90 3.43
C SER A 106 -3.46 -4.66 4.75
N LEU A 107 -3.26 -5.70 5.56
CA LEU A 107 -2.53 -5.61 6.83
C LEU A 107 -1.08 -5.18 6.62
N TRP A 108 -0.43 -5.71 5.59
CA TRP A 108 0.94 -5.31 5.24
C TRP A 108 1.00 -3.81 4.93
N TYR A 109 0.08 -3.31 4.09
CA TYR A 109 0.04 -1.89 3.72
C TYR A 109 -0.25 -0.98 4.92
N ASP A 110 -1.16 -1.37 5.80
CA ASP A 110 -1.48 -0.58 7.00
C ASP A 110 -0.30 -0.54 7.99
N ILE A 111 0.41 -1.66 8.22
CA ILE A 111 1.65 -1.66 9.03
C ILE A 111 2.73 -0.81 8.36
N TYR A 112 2.90 -0.93 7.03
CA TYR A 112 3.89 -0.15 6.28
C TYR A 112 3.66 1.36 6.45
N ASN A 113 2.41 1.83 6.36
CA ASN A 113 2.07 3.25 6.46
C ASN A 113 1.84 3.75 7.89
N ALA A 114 1.84 2.86 8.89
CA ALA A 114 1.86 3.30 10.28
C ALA A 114 3.08 4.18 10.52
N THR A 115 2.89 5.23 11.35
CA THR A 115 3.92 6.22 11.69
C THR A 115 4.19 6.29 13.20
N THR A 116 3.48 5.49 14.01
CA THR A 116 3.64 5.41 15.46
C THR A 116 3.48 3.97 15.96
N ILE A 117 4.12 3.66 17.10
CA ILE A 117 4.01 2.35 17.77
C ILE A 117 2.55 2.05 18.13
N GLU A 118 1.80 3.05 18.59
CA GLU A 118 0.39 2.90 18.93
C GLU A 118 -0.43 2.44 17.73
N ALA A 119 -0.22 3.03 16.55
CA ALA A 119 -0.92 2.63 15.34
C ALA A 119 -0.60 1.17 14.95
N VAL A 120 0.67 0.77 15.05
CA VAL A 120 1.09 -0.63 14.83
C VAL A 120 0.39 -1.57 15.82
N ASN A 121 0.38 -1.23 17.10
CA ASN A 121 -0.24 -2.04 18.15
C ASN A 121 -1.76 -2.18 17.96
N GLU A 122 -2.45 -1.10 17.56
CA GLU A 122 -3.88 -1.13 17.27
C GLU A 122 -4.22 -2.00 16.04
N ILE A 123 -3.38 -1.98 15.01
CA ILE A 123 -3.54 -2.86 13.83
C ILE A 123 -3.36 -4.32 14.27
N MET A 124 -2.30 -4.60 15.04
CA MET A 124 -1.99 -5.96 15.49
C MET A 124 -3.02 -6.52 16.47
N ALA A 125 -3.60 -5.69 17.34
CA ALA A 125 -4.70 -6.11 18.21
C ALA A 125 -5.90 -6.61 17.39
N ARG A 126 -6.30 -5.83 16.37
CA ARG A 126 -7.41 -6.20 15.47
C ARG A 126 -7.12 -7.47 14.67
N PHE A 127 -5.91 -7.58 14.12
CA PHE A 127 -5.45 -8.79 13.43
C PHE A 127 -5.53 -10.03 14.31
N ARG A 128 -5.08 -9.95 15.57
CA ARG A 128 -5.13 -11.08 16.52
C ARG A 128 -6.56 -11.47 16.84
N ASP A 129 -7.45 -10.50 17.07
CA ASP A 129 -8.88 -10.76 17.30
C ASP A 129 -9.52 -11.44 16.08
N HIS A 130 -9.18 -11.00 14.88
CA HIS A 130 -9.64 -11.59 13.62
C HIS A 130 -9.18 -13.05 13.45
N ILE A 131 -7.91 -13.37 13.76
CA ILE A 131 -7.42 -14.77 13.73
C ILE A 131 -8.15 -15.65 14.75
N ILE A 132 -8.47 -15.12 15.92
CA ILE A 132 -9.11 -15.87 17.00
C ILE A 132 -10.60 -16.13 16.67
N ASN A 133 -11.27 -15.17 16.02
CA ASN A 133 -12.67 -15.29 15.63
C ASN A 133 -12.88 -14.95 14.14
N PRO A 134 -12.73 -15.95 13.25
CA PRO A 134 -12.81 -15.74 11.80
C PRO A 134 -14.22 -15.42 11.26
N THR A 135 -15.23 -15.23 12.12
CA THR A 135 -16.57 -14.71 11.70
C THR A 135 -16.56 -13.22 11.34
N LEU A 136 -15.38 -12.61 11.24
CA LEU A 136 -15.13 -11.20 10.98
C LEU A 136 -14.64 -10.91 9.54
N ILE A 137 -14.96 -11.78 8.57
CA ILE A 137 -14.81 -11.49 7.13
C ILE A 137 -16.19 -11.19 6.56
N LEU A 138 -16.38 -10.00 6.02
CA LEU A 138 -17.57 -9.67 5.26
C LEU A 138 -17.54 -10.41 3.92
N ASN A 139 -18.44 -11.37 3.73
CA ASN A 139 -18.72 -11.93 2.41
C ASN A 139 -19.53 -10.93 1.59
N THR A 140 -18.83 -10.16 0.74
CA THR A 140 -19.42 -9.13 -0.12
C THR A 140 -19.68 -9.59 -1.55
N ALA A 141 -19.34 -10.84 -1.90
CA ALA A 141 -19.47 -11.35 -3.27
C ALA A 141 -20.92 -11.26 -3.79
N ASN A 142 -21.89 -11.56 -2.93
CA ASN A 142 -23.30 -11.44 -3.28
C ASN A 142 -23.74 -9.98 -3.50
N LEU A 143 -23.23 -9.05 -2.68
CA LEU A 143 -23.52 -7.62 -2.83
C LEU A 143 -22.94 -7.08 -4.14
N SER A 144 -21.66 -7.37 -4.40
CA SER A 144 -20.96 -6.97 -5.63
C SER A 144 -21.64 -7.50 -6.90
N ASN A 145 -21.99 -8.78 -6.93
CA ASN A 145 -22.73 -9.37 -8.06
C ASN A 145 -24.11 -8.70 -8.25
N THR A 146 -24.84 -8.44 -7.16
CA THR A 146 -26.15 -7.78 -7.24
C THR A 146 -26.02 -6.33 -7.75
N ILE A 147 -24.98 -5.60 -7.35
CA ILE A 147 -24.69 -4.25 -7.87
C ILE A 147 -24.36 -4.31 -9.37
N ALA A 148 -23.57 -5.30 -9.81
CA ALA A 148 -23.26 -5.48 -11.23
C ALA A 148 -24.53 -5.77 -12.05
N GLU A 149 -25.41 -6.65 -11.57
CA GLU A 149 -26.72 -6.92 -12.18
C GLU A 149 -27.59 -5.65 -12.23
N ALA A 150 -27.69 -4.92 -11.12
CA ALA A 150 -28.45 -3.67 -11.00
C ALA A 150 -28.00 -2.62 -12.03
N LYS A 151 -26.68 -2.48 -12.27
CA LYS A 151 -26.11 -1.55 -13.26
C LYS A 151 -26.46 -1.87 -14.71
N THR A 152 -26.98 -3.07 -15.00
CA THR A 152 -27.44 -3.41 -16.35
C THR A 152 -28.84 -2.88 -16.67
N LEU A 153 -29.59 -2.44 -15.66
CA LEU A 153 -30.95 -1.92 -15.82
C LEU A 153 -30.94 -0.50 -16.39
N VAL A 154 -31.93 -0.18 -17.23
CA VAL A 154 -32.01 1.09 -17.96
C VAL A 154 -33.21 1.90 -17.48
N GLU A 155 -32.96 3.10 -16.96
CA GLU A 155 -33.97 4.01 -16.37
C GLU A 155 -35.22 4.19 -17.23
N ALA A 156 -35.02 4.42 -18.53
CA ALA A 156 -36.11 4.69 -19.47
C ALA A 156 -37.14 3.54 -19.61
N ASN A 157 -36.80 2.32 -19.16
CA ASN A 157 -37.71 1.19 -19.19
C ASN A 157 -38.69 1.17 -18.01
N TYR A 158 -38.46 1.97 -16.98
CA TYR A 158 -39.22 1.94 -15.72
C TYR A 158 -39.88 3.28 -15.39
N THR A 159 -40.97 3.23 -14.63
CA THR A 159 -41.65 4.43 -14.15
C THR A 159 -40.70 5.22 -13.25
N LYS A 160 -40.78 6.54 -13.31
CA LYS A 160 -39.96 7.45 -12.49
C LYS A 160 -40.01 7.11 -10.99
N ASP A 161 -41.20 6.78 -10.47
CA ASP A 161 -41.40 6.54 -9.04
C ASP A 161 -40.69 5.26 -8.56
N SER A 162 -40.83 4.13 -9.28
CA SER A 162 -40.13 2.89 -8.93
C SER A 162 -38.63 2.96 -9.18
N TRP A 163 -38.20 3.71 -10.21
CA TRP A 163 -36.78 3.93 -10.49
C TRP A 163 -36.09 4.72 -9.38
N ALA A 164 -36.75 5.75 -8.82
CA ALA A 164 -36.18 6.55 -7.74
C ALA A 164 -35.86 5.70 -6.49
N ILE A 165 -36.73 4.75 -6.15
CA ILE A 165 -36.52 3.82 -5.02
C ILE A 165 -35.34 2.89 -5.31
N PHE A 166 -35.27 2.33 -6.52
CA PHE A 166 -34.17 1.48 -6.96
C PHE A 166 -32.82 2.22 -6.96
N ALA A 167 -32.75 3.43 -7.53
CA ALA A 167 -31.52 4.20 -7.61
C ALA A 167 -30.96 4.54 -6.22
N ALA A 168 -31.83 4.87 -5.26
CA ALA A 168 -31.43 5.10 -3.87
C ALA A 168 -30.86 3.82 -3.21
N ALA A 169 -31.48 2.67 -3.44
CA ALA A 169 -30.97 1.40 -2.92
C ALA A 169 -29.61 1.03 -3.55
N LEU A 170 -29.44 1.24 -4.86
CA LEU A 170 -28.16 1.01 -5.55
C LEU A 170 -27.06 1.89 -4.98
N ALA A 171 -27.31 3.20 -4.84
CA ALA A 171 -26.32 4.13 -4.27
C ALA A 171 -25.89 3.74 -2.85
N ASN A 172 -26.84 3.39 -1.98
CA ASN A 172 -26.54 2.94 -0.61
C ASN A 172 -25.72 1.64 -0.60
N SER A 173 -26.02 0.70 -1.51
CA SER A 173 -25.27 -0.55 -1.64
C SER A 173 -23.84 -0.33 -2.17
N GLU A 174 -23.66 0.60 -3.12
CA GLU A 174 -22.33 0.99 -3.61
C GLU A 174 -21.50 1.69 -2.53
N GLU A 175 -22.11 2.58 -1.74
CA GLU A 175 -21.44 3.24 -0.61
C GLU A 175 -21.02 2.23 0.46
N LEU A 176 -21.90 1.27 0.79
CA LEU A 176 -21.59 0.21 1.74
C LEU A 176 -20.48 -0.70 1.21
N LEU A 177 -20.53 -1.12 -0.07
CA LEU A 177 -19.49 -1.94 -0.67
C LEU A 177 -18.14 -1.19 -0.67
N ALA A 178 -18.13 0.07 -1.07
CA ALA A 178 -16.92 0.91 -1.02
C ALA A 178 -16.38 1.05 0.41
N ALA A 179 -17.27 1.19 1.41
CA ALA A 179 -16.87 1.21 2.82
C ALA A 179 -16.27 -0.15 3.25
N THR A 180 -16.78 -1.28 2.76
CA THR A 180 -16.17 -2.60 3.04
C THR A 180 -14.81 -2.78 2.34
N GLU A 181 -14.59 -2.15 1.18
CA GLU A 181 -13.31 -2.17 0.46
C GLU A 181 -12.28 -1.22 1.09
N VAL A 182 -12.72 -0.17 1.76
CA VAL A 182 -11.88 0.76 2.52
C VAL A 182 -11.77 0.30 3.98
N ARG A 183 -10.78 -0.59 4.18
CA ARG A 183 -10.14 -0.94 5.46
C ARG A 183 -10.95 -1.82 6.41
N MET A 184 -10.21 -2.62 7.20
CA MET A 184 -10.64 -3.25 8.45
C MET A 184 -10.99 -2.22 9.56
N MET A 185 -11.57 -1.07 9.21
CA MET A 185 -11.95 0.03 10.09
C MET A 185 -13.39 0.51 9.80
N THR A 186 -14.28 -0.40 9.44
CA THR A 186 -15.73 -0.14 9.50
C THR A 186 -16.36 -1.04 10.55
N ASN A 187 -17.36 -0.53 11.28
CA ASN A 187 -18.19 -1.36 12.17
C ASN A 187 -19.21 -2.19 11.37
N ILE A 188 -19.03 -2.33 10.05
CA ILE A 188 -19.97 -3.04 9.18
C ILE A 188 -19.90 -4.52 9.51
N THR A 189 -21.06 -5.09 9.78
CA THR A 189 -21.27 -6.50 10.10
C THR A 189 -21.77 -7.27 8.89
N GLN A 190 -21.64 -8.61 8.89
CA GLN A 190 -22.19 -9.44 7.81
C GLN A 190 -23.70 -9.23 7.65
N VAL A 191 -24.39 -8.98 8.77
CA VAL A 191 -25.83 -8.68 8.78
C VAL A 191 -26.14 -7.43 7.97
N GLU A 192 -25.30 -6.40 8.03
CA GLU A 192 -25.48 -5.17 7.25
C GLU A 192 -25.21 -5.39 5.76
N VAL A 193 -24.20 -6.19 5.40
CA VAL A 193 -23.92 -6.59 4.01
C VAL A 193 -25.08 -7.41 3.43
N ASP A 194 -25.59 -8.39 4.19
CA ASP A 194 -26.72 -9.22 3.78
C ASP A 194 -28.01 -8.40 3.68
N SER A 195 -28.24 -7.48 4.61
CA SER A 195 -29.39 -6.56 4.60
C SER A 195 -29.34 -5.62 3.40
N SER A 196 -28.16 -5.07 3.07
CA SER A 196 -27.96 -4.23 1.89
C SER A 196 -28.24 -5.00 0.60
N THR A 197 -27.72 -6.24 0.50
CA THR A 197 -27.98 -7.14 -0.63
C THR A 197 -29.48 -7.41 -0.79
N ALA A 198 -30.17 -7.72 0.31
CA ALA A 198 -31.61 -8.00 0.29
C ALA A 198 -32.43 -6.75 -0.08
N ALA A 199 -32.05 -5.57 0.42
CA ALA A 199 -32.71 -4.31 0.09
C ALA A 199 -32.58 -3.97 -1.40
N LEU A 200 -31.39 -4.12 -1.99
CA LEU A 200 -31.16 -3.89 -3.41
C LEU A 200 -31.98 -4.86 -4.28
N LYS A 201 -31.95 -6.17 -3.95
CA LYS A 201 -32.78 -7.18 -4.67
C LYS A 201 -34.27 -6.87 -4.57
N ASN A 202 -34.74 -6.42 -3.41
CA ASN A 202 -36.13 -6.05 -3.22
C ASN A 202 -36.49 -4.82 -4.09
N ALA A 203 -35.64 -3.80 -4.10
CA ALA A 203 -35.85 -2.61 -4.92
C ALA A 203 -35.86 -2.94 -6.42
N MET A 204 -34.98 -3.84 -6.89
CA MET A 204 -35.02 -4.38 -8.26
C MET A 204 -36.35 -5.08 -8.56
N GLY A 205 -36.89 -5.87 -7.62
CA GLY A 205 -38.18 -6.55 -7.77
C GLY A 205 -39.41 -5.63 -7.74
N GLN A 206 -39.28 -4.42 -7.19
CA GLN A 206 -40.35 -3.41 -7.15
C GLN A 206 -40.38 -2.50 -8.38
N LEU A 207 -39.44 -2.66 -9.33
CA LEU A 207 -39.41 -1.88 -10.55
C LEU A 207 -40.68 -2.12 -11.41
N VAL A 208 -41.31 -1.03 -11.83
CA VAL A 208 -42.53 -1.03 -12.65
C VAL A 208 -42.19 -0.55 -14.05
N ALA A 209 -42.41 -1.37 -15.07
CA ALA A 209 -42.12 -1.00 -16.45
C ALA A 209 -43.07 0.09 -16.98
N VAL A 210 -42.55 1.08 -17.73
CA VAL A 210 -43.34 2.18 -18.34
C VAL A 210 -44.44 1.65 -19.28
N ASN A 211 -44.21 0.49 -19.89
CA ASN A 211 -45.11 -0.10 -20.89
C ASN A 211 -45.91 -1.33 -20.38
N GLY A 212 -45.95 -1.59 -19.06
CA GLY A 212 -46.82 -2.62 -18.47
C GLY A 212 -46.52 -4.07 -18.87
N LYS A 213 -45.37 -4.37 -19.49
CA LYS A 213 -44.93 -5.75 -19.75
C LYS A 213 -43.85 -6.15 -18.75
N VAL A 214 -44.22 -7.06 -17.85
CA VAL A 214 -43.27 -7.87 -17.09
C VAL A 214 -42.52 -8.74 -18.10
N VAL A 215 -41.20 -8.61 -18.17
CA VAL A 215 -40.37 -9.51 -18.98
C VAL A 215 -40.24 -10.84 -18.24
N ASP A 216 -40.88 -11.86 -18.78
CA ASP A 216 -40.73 -13.28 -18.45
C ASP A 216 -39.28 -13.74 -18.78
N PRO A 217 -38.55 -14.40 -17.86
CA PRO A 217 -37.17 -14.86 -18.07
C PRO A 217 -36.99 -16.00 -19.08
N THR A 218 -38.05 -16.43 -19.77
CA THR A 218 -38.07 -17.70 -20.53
C THR A 218 -38.63 -17.54 -21.95
N ALA A 219 -37.92 -16.84 -22.86
CA ALA A 219 -38.16 -16.95 -24.31
C ALA A 219 -36.89 -16.61 -25.14
N PRO A 220 -36.69 -17.25 -26.32
CA PRO A 220 -35.37 -17.59 -26.86
C PRO A 220 -34.65 -16.47 -27.65
N ILE A 221 -33.32 -16.59 -27.66
CA ILE A 221 -32.35 -15.74 -28.35
C ILE A 221 -32.57 -15.76 -29.87
N LEU A 222 -32.61 -14.57 -30.50
CA LEU A 222 -32.40 -14.41 -31.94
C LEU A 222 -31.01 -13.83 -32.20
N THR A 223 -30.11 -14.70 -32.65
CA THR A 223 -28.81 -14.40 -33.26
C THR A 223 -28.97 -13.79 -34.65
N SER A 224 -28.21 -12.73 -34.94
CA SER A 224 -27.73 -12.46 -36.30
C SER A 224 -26.27 -12.01 -36.27
N VAL A 225 -25.39 -12.92 -36.67
CA VAL A 225 -23.97 -12.71 -36.95
C VAL A 225 -23.82 -12.22 -38.39
N THR A 226 -22.87 -11.31 -38.66
CA THR A 226 -22.04 -11.42 -39.88
C THR A 226 -20.62 -10.93 -39.59
N LYS A 227 -19.65 -11.80 -39.88
CA LYS A 227 -18.19 -11.61 -39.80
C LYS A 227 -17.67 -10.97 -41.09
N THR A 228 -16.52 -10.29 -41.00
CA THR A 228 -15.38 -10.52 -41.92
C THR A 228 -14.05 -10.20 -41.23
N ASN A 229 -13.10 -11.12 -41.40
CA ASN A 229 -11.73 -11.12 -40.88
C ASN A 229 -10.82 -10.17 -41.67
N THR A 230 -9.68 -9.73 -41.10
CA THR A 230 -8.32 -10.04 -41.59
C THR A 230 -7.27 -9.71 -40.50
N THR A 231 -6.23 -10.54 -40.46
CA THR A 231 -5.20 -10.79 -39.45
C THR A 231 -3.94 -9.91 -39.51
N ASN A 232 -3.24 -9.90 -38.36
CA ASN A 232 -1.78 -9.77 -38.10
C ASN A 232 -1.21 -8.38 -37.75
N ALA A 233 -0.70 -8.22 -36.53
CA ALA A 233 0.75 -8.27 -36.23
C ALA A 233 1.06 -8.11 -34.72
N ALA A 234 1.81 -9.08 -34.19
CA ALA A 234 2.87 -8.98 -33.17
C ALA A 234 2.65 -8.18 -31.86
N ASN A 235 2.48 -8.86 -30.72
CA ASN A 235 3.55 -9.13 -29.74
C ASN A 235 3.02 -9.78 -28.43
N LEU A 236 3.72 -10.87 -28.04
CA LEU A 236 3.93 -11.57 -26.75
C LEU A 236 2.77 -11.90 -25.76
N PRO A 237 2.87 -13.03 -25.02
CA PRO A 237 1.85 -13.48 -24.09
C PRO A 237 1.80 -12.63 -22.82
N GLU A 238 0.63 -12.09 -22.49
CA GLU A 238 0.34 -11.58 -21.15
C GLU A 238 0.15 -12.75 -20.19
N THR A 239 1.16 -13.00 -19.36
CA THR A 239 1.02 -13.75 -18.10
C THR A 239 1.87 -13.07 -17.02
N GLY A 240 1.23 -12.42 -16.03
CA GLY A 240 1.78 -12.28 -14.67
C GLY A 240 2.46 -10.96 -14.23
N GLU A 241 2.30 -9.81 -14.88
CA GLU A 241 3.15 -8.64 -14.58
C GLU A 241 2.79 -7.78 -13.36
N LYS A 242 1.56 -7.81 -12.82
CA LYS A 242 1.20 -6.99 -11.64
C LYS A 242 1.56 -7.66 -10.32
N GLU A 243 1.26 -8.95 -10.17
CA GLU A 243 1.53 -9.73 -8.95
C GLU A 243 3.03 -9.97 -8.75
N ASN A 244 3.79 -10.27 -9.82
CA ASN A 244 5.24 -10.48 -9.71
C ASN A 244 6.02 -9.18 -9.43
N ARG A 245 5.54 -8.01 -9.87
CA ARG A 245 6.17 -6.73 -9.53
C ARG A 245 5.91 -6.33 -8.07
N LEU A 246 4.73 -6.67 -7.54
CA LEU A 246 4.39 -6.46 -6.14
C LEU A 246 5.20 -7.41 -5.25
N MET A 247 5.24 -8.71 -5.55
CA MET A 247 6.11 -9.69 -4.85
C MET A 247 7.61 -9.34 -4.91
N ALA A 248 8.11 -8.83 -6.04
CA ALA A 248 9.49 -8.36 -6.13
C ALA A 248 9.76 -7.12 -5.25
N LEU A 249 8.78 -6.21 -5.13
CA LEU A 249 8.87 -5.05 -4.23
C LEU A 249 8.80 -5.48 -2.75
N TYR A 250 7.96 -6.48 -2.41
CA TYR A 250 7.88 -7.08 -1.08
C TYR A 250 9.21 -7.72 -0.65
N GLY A 251 9.85 -8.50 -1.52
CA GLY A 251 11.17 -9.10 -1.26
C GLY A 251 12.28 -8.05 -1.08
N MET A 252 12.21 -6.91 -1.78
CA MET A 252 13.17 -5.81 -1.61
C MET A 252 12.97 -5.02 -0.30
N MET A 253 11.74 -4.84 0.18
CA MET A 253 11.47 -4.09 1.42
C MET A 253 11.77 -4.91 2.69
N MET A 254 11.45 -6.21 2.71
CA MET A 254 11.79 -7.08 3.85
C MET A 254 13.30 -7.27 3.99
N SER A 255 14.04 -7.37 2.88
CA SER A 255 15.51 -7.49 2.92
C SER A 255 16.21 -6.24 3.49
N GLY A 256 15.61 -5.05 3.36
CA GLY A 256 16.12 -3.81 3.95
C GLY A 256 15.96 -3.73 5.48
N LEU A 257 14.78 -4.04 6.01
CA LEU A 257 14.51 -4.04 7.47
C LEU A 257 15.29 -5.16 8.18
N VAL A 258 15.32 -6.36 7.59
CA VAL A 258 16.12 -7.50 8.08
C VAL A 258 17.62 -7.19 8.02
N GLY A 259 18.08 -6.53 6.95
CA GLY A 259 19.48 -6.12 6.79
C GLY A 259 19.96 -5.15 7.89
N LEU A 260 19.15 -4.14 8.23
CA LEU A 260 19.49 -3.16 9.27
C LEU A 260 19.45 -3.77 10.68
N PHE A 261 18.45 -4.61 10.97
CA PHE A 261 18.33 -5.32 12.25
C PHE A 261 19.50 -6.30 12.46
N LEU A 262 19.90 -7.06 11.43
CA LEU A 262 21.05 -7.98 11.51
C LEU A 262 22.40 -7.25 11.67
N VAL A 263 22.57 -6.09 11.04
CA VAL A 263 23.79 -5.26 11.19
C VAL A 263 23.88 -4.67 12.60
N LYS A 264 22.77 -4.18 13.18
CA LYS A 264 22.76 -3.62 14.54
C LYS A 264 22.82 -4.69 15.64
N LYS A 265 22.14 -5.84 15.51
CA LYS A 265 22.26 -6.97 16.45
C LYS A 265 23.71 -7.45 16.59
N ARG A 266 24.44 -7.57 15.47
CA ARG A 266 25.87 -7.91 15.47
C ARG A 266 26.75 -6.83 16.12
N LYS A 267 26.31 -5.58 16.19
CA LYS A 267 27.03 -4.49 16.87
C LYS A 267 26.81 -4.56 18.39
N ALA A 268 25.57 -4.77 18.85
CA ALA A 268 25.25 -4.97 20.26
C ALA A 268 25.94 -6.21 20.86
N GLU A 269 26.00 -7.33 20.14
CA GLU A 269 26.71 -8.54 20.58
C GLU A 269 28.23 -8.33 20.72
N LYS A 270 28.83 -7.46 19.89
CA LYS A 270 30.27 -7.10 19.96
C LYS A 270 30.60 -6.12 21.08
N GLU A 271 29.66 -5.28 21.50
CA GLU A 271 29.85 -4.33 22.60
C GLU A 271 29.61 -4.99 23.98
N SER A 272 29.00 -6.19 24.00
CA SER A 272 28.75 -7.00 25.21
C SER A 272 29.83 -8.05 25.55
N LEU A 273 30.90 -8.14 24.75
CA LEU A 273 32.05 -9.06 24.89
C LEU A 273 33.32 -8.30 25.29
#